data_AF-A0A7T4A0X4-F1
#
_entry.id   AF-A0A7T4A0X4-F1
#
_cell.length_a   1.000
_cell.length_b   1.000
_cell.length_c   1.000
_cell.angle_alpha   90.00
_cell.angle_beta   90.00
_cell.angle_gamma   90.00
#
_symmetry.space_group_name_H-M   'P 1'
#
loop_
_entity.id
_entity.type
_entity.pdbx_description
1 polymer ?
#
loop_
_entity_poly.entity_id
_entity_poly.type
_entity_poly.pdbx_seq_one_letter_code
_entity_poly.pdbx_strand_id
1 'polypeptide(L)'
;MTGSDSSRDDYSAGRRRSRRNSPNFDRENIREELARILQRAQAVASTPRDDFVAGAPSYDVASMVIIRLASLTERAEFAPWLDELTPMEVTAIRATRNIAAHAGYTAVNNEVFWNAVTVRVPEIIGRLLKH
;
A
#
# COMPACT_ATOMS: atom_id res chain seq x y z
N MET A 1 -27.72 -5.24 51.84
CA MET A 1 -26.45 -6.00 51.85
C MET A 1 -26.62 -7.10 50.81
N THR A 2 -25.96 -7.19 49.66
CA THR A 2 -24.78 -6.62 48.97
C THR A 2 -25.02 -7.01 47.49
N GLY A 3 -24.95 -6.17 46.46
CA GLY A 3 -23.77 -5.44 45.97
C GLY A 3 -22.91 -6.36 45.10
N SER A 4 -22.93 -6.16 43.76
CA SER A 4 -21.96 -6.52 42.68
C SER A 4 -22.76 -6.72 41.38
N ASP A 5 -22.91 -5.76 40.46
CA ASP A 5 -21.93 -5.00 39.66
C ASP A 5 -20.89 -5.89 38.95
N SER A 6 -20.96 -5.93 37.61
CA SER A 6 -19.81 -6.00 36.70
C SER A 6 -20.24 -5.85 35.23
N SER A 7 -19.98 -4.65 34.74
CA SER A 7 -19.41 -4.31 33.43
C SER A 7 -20.21 -4.53 32.16
N ARG A 8 -20.81 -3.40 31.74
CA ARG A 8 -20.96 -2.98 30.34
C ARG A 8 -19.59 -2.91 29.68
N ASP A 9 -19.34 -3.78 28.70
CA ASP A 9 -18.36 -3.49 27.66
C ASP A 9 -19.09 -2.85 26.47
N ASP A 10 -19.41 -1.57 26.65
CA ASP A 10 -19.72 -0.67 25.56
C ASP A 10 -18.44 -0.52 24.71
N TYR A 11 -18.27 -1.41 23.72
CA TYR A 11 -17.38 -1.18 22.59
C TYR A 11 -17.84 0.09 21.89
N SER A 12 -17.34 1.20 22.40
CA SER A 12 -17.47 2.53 21.83
C SER A 12 -16.76 2.48 20.49
N ALA A 13 -17.50 2.11 19.43
CA ALA A 13 -17.06 2.27 18.06
C ALA A 13 -16.63 3.72 17.91
N GLY A 14 -15.30 3.93 17.93
CA GLY A 14 -14.71 5.25 17.90
C GLY A 14 -15.35 6.01 16.74
N ARG A 15 -16.06 7.09 17.06
CA ARG A 15 -16.59 8.05 16.08
C ARG A 15 -15.47 8.30 15.09
N ARG A 16 -15.59 7.78 13.87
CA ARG A 16 -14.75 8.18 12.74
C ARG A 16 -14.99 9.67 12.56
N ARG A 17 -14.14 10.49 13.17
CA ARG A 17 -14.06 11.91 12.88
C ARG A 17 -13.61 11.97 11.42
N SER A 18 -14.58 12.06 10.52
CA SER A 18 -14.41 12.76 9.25
C SER A 18 -14.13 14.23 9.61
N ARG A 19 -12.93 14.49 10.13
CA ARG A 19 -12.32 15.80 9.96
C ARG A 19 -12.07 15.86 8.47
N ARG A 20 -12.80 16.72 7.77
CA ARG A 20 -12.35 17.21 6.46
C ARG A 20 -10.94 17.72 6.69
N ASN A 21 -9.96 16.87 6.41
CA ASN A 21 -8.58 17.28 6.39
C ASN A 21 -8.48 18.40 5.36
N SER A 22 -7.69 19.42 5.65
CA SER A 22 -7.43 20.45 4.65
C SER A 22 -6.75 19.79 3.43
N PRO A 23 -7.01 20.24 2.20
CA PRO A 23 -6.39 19.67 1.00
C PRO A 23 -4.85 19.57 1.09
N ASN A 24 -4.20 20.52 1.78
CA ASN A 24 -2.76 20.46 2.05
C ASN A 24 -2.36 19.30 2.95
N PHE A 25 -3.16 18.99 3.98
CA PHE A 25 -2.90 17.88 4.89
C PHE A 25 -3.10 16.52 4.18
N ASP A 26 -4.10 16.41 3.30
CA ASP A 26 -4.27 15.21 2.48
C ASP A 26 -3.12 15.03 1.48
N ARG A 27 -2.62 16.14 0.91
CA ARG A 27 -1.44 16.09 0.04
C ARG A 27 -0.18 15.64 0.76
N GLU A 28 0.07 16.18 1.95
CA GLU A 28 1.21 15.77 2.78
C GLU A 28 1.10 14.30 3.16
N ASN A 29 -0.07 13.85 3.63
CA ASN A 29 -0.31 12.46 3.96
C ASN A 29 -0.07 11.51 2.78
N ILE A 30 -0.42 11.92 1.55
CA ILE A 30 -0.14 11.13 0.35
C ILE A 30 1.36 11.08 0.05
N ARG A 31 2.07 12.22 0.14
CA ARG A 31 3.54 12.24 -0.09
C ARG A 31 4.28 11.39 0.93
N GLU A 32 3.93 11.51 2.21
CA GLU A 32 4.49 10.65 3.25
C GLU A 32 4.21 9.17 2.97
N GLU A 33 3.01 8.85 2.50
CA GLU A 33 2.63 7.48 2.20
C GLU A 33 3.40 6.93 1.01
N LEU A 34 3.57 7.70 -0.06
CA LEU A 34 4.42 7.37 -1.20
C LEU A 34 5.86 7.12 -0.74
N ALA A 35 6.42 7.99 0.12
CA ALA A 35 7.77 7.81 0.67
C ALA A 35 7.89 6.52 1.50
N ARG A 36 6.90 6.20 2.33
CA ARG A 36 6.86 4.94 3.10
C ARG A 36 6.74 3.71 2.20
N ILE A 37 6.03 3.80 1.08
CA ILE A 37 5.95 2.70 0.10
C ILE A 37 7.30 2.53 -0.60
N LEU A 38 7.93 3.63 -1.04
CA LEU A 38 9.25 3.60 -1.68
C LEU A 38 10.32 2.98 -0.78
N GLN A 39 10.38 3.40 0.49
CA GLN A 39 11.32 2.84 1.46
C GLN A 39 11.16 1.32 1.61
N ARG A 40 9.91 0.83 1.66
CA ARG A 40 9.65 -0.61 1.76
C ARG A 40 10.03 -1.37 0.49
N ALA A 41 9.77 -0.79 -0.68
CA ALA A 41 10.20 -1.35 -1.95
C ALA A 41 11.74 -1.47 -2.03
N GLN A 42 12.46 -0.45 -1.55
CA GLN A 42 13.92 -0.47 -1.45
C GLN A 42 14.43 -1.51 -0.44
N ALA A 43 13.73 -1.71 0.67
CA ALA A 43 14.06 -2.76 1.63
C ALA A 43 13.91 -4.16 1.00
N VAL A 44 12.86 -4.40 0.20
CA VAL A 44 12.71 -5.65 -0.57
C VAL A 44 13.85 -5.79 -1.59
N ALA A 45 14.18 -4.73 -2.32
CA ALA A 45 15.28 -4.72 -3.29
C ALA A 45 16.67 -4.98 -2.65
N SER A 46 16.79 -4.77 -1.34
CA SER A 46 18.02 -5.04 -0.57
C SER A 46 18.13 -6.49 -0.09
N THR A 47 17.08 -7.30 -0.26
CA THR A 47 17.13 -8.75 0.03
C THR A 47 17.72 -9.52 -1.16
N PRO A 48 18.38 -10.66 -0.95
CA PRO A 48 18.80 -11.51 -2.06
C PRO A 48 17.59 -11.94 -2.90
N ARG A 49 17.72 -11.88 -4.23
CA ARG A 49 16.64 -12.29 -5.14
C ARG A 49 16.19 -13.72 -4.86
N ASP A 50 17.12 -14.64 -4.61
CA ASP A 50 16.81 -16.06 -4.39
C ASP A 50 15.99 -16.31 -3.11
N ASP A 51 16.06 -15.39 -2.14
CA ASP A 51 15.26 -15.43 -0.91
C ASP A 51 13.84 -14.89 -1.13
N PHE A 52 13.56 -14.28 -2.29
CA PHE A 52 12.25 -13.76 -2.63
C PHE A 52 11.35 -14.86 -3.19
N VAL A 53 10.67 -15.53 -2.26
CA VAL A 53 9.73 -16.62 -2.52
C VAL A 53 8.43 -16.43 -1.75
N ALA A 54 7.37 -17.05 -2.25
CA ALA A 54 6.06 -17.13 -1.62
C ALA A 54 6.16 -17.46 -0.12
N GLY A 55 5.57 -16.62 0.75
CA GLY A 55 5.58 -16.80 2.21
C GLY A 55 6.84 -16.31 2.93
N ALA A 56 7.85 -15.81 2.21
CA ALA A 56 8.98 -15.13 2.82
C ALA A 56 8.58 -13.73 3.32
N PRO A 57 9.21 -13.20 4.38
CA PRO A 57 8.91 -11.85 4.88
C PRO A 57 9.06 -10.75 3.83
N SER A 58 10.05 -10.86 2.92
CA SER A 58 10.24 -9.91 1.82
C SER A 58 9.07 -9.93 0.83
N TYR A 59 8.46 -11.10 0.61
CA TYR A 59 7.28 -11.26 -0.24
C TYR A 59 6.04 -10.62 0.39
N ASP A 60 5.88 -10.72 1.72
CA ASP A 60 4.79 -10.06 2.45
C ASP A 60 4.91 -8.53 2.38
N VAL A 61 6.13 -8.01 2.58
CA VAL A 61 6.41 -6.58 2.43
C VAL A 61 6.12 -6.11 1.01
N ALA A 62 6.53 -6.87 -0.01
CA ALA A 62 6.24 -6.59 -1.42
C ALA A 62 4.74 -6.57 -1.73
N SER A 63 3.98 -7.51 -1.15
CA SER A 63 2.53 -7.55 -1.26
C SER A 63 1.89 -6.31 -0.66
N MET A 64 2.35 -5.90 0.53
CA MET A 64 1.87 -4.67 1.18
C MET A 64 2.22 -3.41 0.40
N VAL A 65 3.39 -3.35 -0.24
CA VAL A 65 3.79 -2.25 -1.14
C VAL A 65 2.77 -2.08 -2.26
N ILE A 66 2.42 -3.16 -2.96
CA ILE A 66 1.49 -3.10 -4.09
C ILE A 66 0.06 -2.81 -3.63
N ILE A 67 -0.40 -3.45 -2.55
CA ILE A 67 -1.73 -3.21 -2.00
C ILE A 67 -1.90 -1.74 -1.63
N ARG A 68 -0.94 -1.16 -0.90
CA ARG A 68 -1.01 0.25 -0.46
C ARG A 68 -0.95 1.21 -1.65
N LEU A 69 -0.08 0.96 -2.62
CA LEU A 69 0.00 1.79 -3.82
C LEU A 69 -1.31 1.75 -4.62
N ALA A 70 -1.87 0.55 -4.84
CA ALA A 70 -3.15 0.41 -5.53
C ALA A 70 -4.27 1.14 -4.79
N SER A 71 -4.35 1.00 -3.45
CA SER A 71 -5.32 1.71 -2.64
C SER A 71 -5.17 3.24 -2.71
N LEU A 72 -3.96 3.78 -2.88
CA LEU A 72 -3.79 5.22 -3.13
C LEU A 72 -4.46 5.64 -4.45
N THR A 73 -4.31 4.86 -5.53
CA THR A 73 -4.91 5.17 -6.84
C THR A 73 -6.45 5.16 -6.84
N GLU A 74 -7.07 4.66 -5.77
CA GLU A 74 -8.53 4.57 -5.62
C GLU A 74 -9.09 5.74 -4.78
N ARG A 75 -8.24 6.57 -4.17
CA ARG A 75 -8.63 7.71 -3.35
C ARG A 75 -8.87 8.96 -4.19
N ALA A 76 -9.93 9.71 -3.86
CA ALA A 76 -10.23 10.97 -4.55
C ALA A 76 -9.11 12.01 -4.36
N GLU A 77 -8.51 12.06 -3.17
CA GLU A 77 -7.40 12.98 -2.88
C GLU A 77 -6.14 12.70 -3.71
N PHE A 78 -6.02 11.50 -4.31
CA PHE A 78 -4.88 11.10 -5.14
C PHE A 78 -4.99 11.61 -6.58
N ALA A 79 -6.10 12.24 -6.97
CA ALA A 79 -6.32 12.75 -8.33
C ALA A 79 -5.14 13.55 -8.92
N PRO A 80 -4.45 14.45 -8.17
CA PRO A 80 -3.30 15.19 -8.72
C PRO A 80 -2.13 14.30 -9.17
N TRP A 81 -1.96 13.12 -8.57
CA TRP A 81 -0.91 12.16 -8.94
C TRP A 81 -1.34 11.19 -10.04
N LEU A 82 -2.65 11.02 -10.27
CA LEU A 82 -3.13 10.14 -11.34
C LEU A 82 -2.75 10.69 -12.72
N ASP A 83 -2.69 12.01 -12.87
CA ASP A 83 -2.30 12.67 -14.13
C ASP A 83 -0.84 12.38 -14.52
N GLU A 84 0.00 12.00 -13.54
CA GLU A 84 1.40 11.60 -13.74
C GLU A 84 1.55 10.11 -14.07
N LEU A 85 0.45 9.34 -14.04
CA LEU A 85 0.44 7.91 -14.35
C LEU A 85 -0.23 7.66 -15.70
N THR A 86 0.33 6.74 -16.47
CA THR A 86 -0.35 6.23 -17.66
C THR A 86 -1.52 5.32 -17.26
N PRO A 87 -2.60 5.23 -18.07
CA PRO A 87 -3.70 4.30 -17.82
C PRO A 87 -3.24 2.84 -17.69
N MET A 88 -2.18 2.47 -18.42
CA MET A 88 -1.58 1.14 -18.37
C MET A 88 -0.90 0.87 -17.03
N GLU A 89 -0.20 1.85 -16.45
CA GLU A 89 0.42 1.71 -15.12
C GLU A 89 -0.63 1.55 -14.04
N VAL A 90 -1.71 2.35 -14.06
CA VAL A 90 -2.82 2.21 -13.11
C VAL A 90 -3.46 0.82 -13.22
N THR A 91 -3.68 0.34 -14.44
CA THR A 91 -4.22 -0.99 -14.70
C THR A 91 -3.28 -2.09 -14.18
N ALA A 92 -1.99 -1.97 -14.45
CA ALA A 92 -0.98 -2.92 -13.99
C ALA A 92 -0.91 -2.99 -12.46
N ILE A 93 -0.87 -1.84 -11.78
CA ILE A 93 -0.85 -1.75 -10.30
C ILE A 93 -2.06 -2.48 -9.70
N ARG A 94 -3.27 -2.20 -10.22
CA ARG A 94 -4.51 -2.80 -9.72
C ARG A 94 -4.61 -4.30 -10.02
N ALA A 95 -4.11 -4.73 -11.19
CA ALA A 95 -4.02 -6.13 -11.55
C ALA A 95 -3.05 -6.89 -10.62
N THR A 96 -1.84 -6.36 -10.39
CA THR A 96 -0.88 -6.96 -9.46
C THR A 96 -1.45 -7.03 -8.04
N ARG A 97 -2.16 -6.00 -7.57
CA ARG A 97 -2.88 -6.04 -6.28
C ARG A 97 -3.92 -7.15 -6.23
N ASN A 98 -4.72 -7.33 -7.29
CA ASN A 98 -5.72 -8.40 -7.33
C ASN A 98 -5.09 -9.79 -7.16
N ILE A 99 -3.95 -10.03 -7.83
CA ILE A 99 -3.26 -11.32 -7.73
C ILE A 99 -2.66 -11.47 -6.33
N ALA A 100 -1.97 -10.45 -5.82
CA ALA A 100 -1.36 -10.49 -4.48
C ALA A 100 -2.39 -10.66 -3.35
N ALA A 101 -3.57 -10.06 -3.46
CA ALA A 101 -4.61 -10.09 -2.42
C ALA A 101 -5.49 -11.34 -2.47
N HIS A 102 -5.71 -11.95 -3.64
CA HIS A 102 -6.73 -13.00 -3.82
C HIS A 102 -6.20 -14.32 -4.34
N ALA A 103 -5.14 -14.32 -5.13
CA ALA A 103 -4.69 -15.54 -5.82
C ALA A 103 -3.71 -16.37 -4.96
N GLY A 104 -3.35 -15.89 -3.76
CA GLY A 104 -2.38 -16.52 -2.89
C GLY A 104 -0.95 -16.40 -3.42
N TYR A 105 0.02 -16.67 -2.55
CA TYR A 105 1.44 -16.46 -2.83
C TYR A 105 2.00 -17.28 -4.02
N THR A 106 1.29 -18.32 -4.48
CA THR A 106 1.73 -19.23 -5.55
C THR A 106 1.30 -18.80 -6.96
N ALA A 107 0.39 -17.83 -7.09
CA ALA A 107 -0.21 -17.48 -8.38
C ALA A 107 0.54 -16.39 -9.15
N VAL A 108 1.39 -15.61 -8.49
CA VAL A 108 2.23 -14.62 -9.17
C VAL A 108 3.56 -15.27 -9.55
N ASN A 109 4.03 -15.04 -10.76
CA ASN A 109 5.41 -15.37 -11.10
C ASN A 109 6.36 -14.49 -10.26
N ASN A 110 7.19 -15.13 -9.43
CA ASN A 110 8.10 -14.43 -8.51
C ASN A 110 9.03 -13.44 -9.21
N GLU A 111 9.50 -13.73 -10.44
CA GLU A 111 10.34 -12.79 -11.21
C GLU A 111 9.56 -11.54 -11.62
N VAL A 112 8.34 -11.74 -12.11
CA VAL A 112 7.47 -10.63 -12.52
C VAL A 112 7.12 -9.77 -11.32
N PHE A 113 6.83 -10.40 -10.17
CA PHE A 113 6.51 -9.69 -8.95
C PHE A 113 7.71 -8.94 -8.36
N TRP A 114 8.86 -9.60 -8.35
CA TRP A 114 10.14 -9.01 -7.95
C TRP A 114 10.42 -7.76 -8.78
N ASN A 115 10.37 -7.85 -10.11
CA ASN A 115 10.63 -6.73 -11.01
C ASN A 115 9.59 -5.60 -10.82
N ALA A 116 8.32 -5.95 -10.63
CA ALA A 116 7.28 -4.96 -10.37
C ALA A 116 7.59 -4.16 -9.09
N VAL A 117 7.99 -4.81 -8.00
CA VAL A 117 8.20 -4.17 -6.70
C VAL A 117 9.57 -3.51 -6.57
N THR A 118 10.62 -4.07 -7.14
CA THR A 118 12.00 -3.59 -6.93
C THR A 118 12.47 -2.61 -8.01
N VAL A 119 11.82 -2.59 -9.18
CA VAL A 119 12.16 -1.70 -10.29
C VAL A 119 11.01 -0.75 -10.59
N ARG A 120 9.86 -1.28 -11.01
CA ARG A 120 8.75 -0.45 -11.52
C ARG A 120 8.14 0.45 -10.47
N VAL A 121 7.85 -0.07 -9.28
CA VAL A 121 7.27 0.73 -8.18
C VAL A 121 8.20 1.88 -7.78
N PRO A 122 9.51 1.67 -7.54
CA PRO A 122 10.44 2.75 -7.27
C PRO A 122 10.51 3.82 -8.36
N GLU A 123 10.53 3.42 -9.64
CA GLU A 123 10.49 4.36 -10.78
C GLU A 123 9.23 5.21 -10.77
N ILE A 124 8.07 4.57 -10.59
CA ILE A 124 6.77 5.25 -10.53
C ILE A 124 6.74 6.24 -9.37
N ILE A 125 7.04 5.79 -8.15
CA ILE A 125 6.96 6.65 -6.97
C ILE A 125 8.00 7.77 -7.03
N GLY A 126 9.19 7.49 -7.57
CA GLY A 126 10.22 8.51 -7.77
C GLY A 126 9.79 9.64 -8.72
N ARG A 127 8.88 9.38 -9.67
CA ARG A 127 8.24 10.43 -10.48
C ARG A 127 7.15 11.16 -9.67
N LEU A 128 6.29 10.42 -8.98
CA LEU A 128 5.18 10.98 -8.20
C LEU A 128 5.64 11.91 -7.06
N LEU A 129 6.80 11.65 -6.47
CA LEU A 129 7.37 12.49 -5.40
C LEU A 129 8.03 13.78 -5.91
N LYS A 130 8.30 13.88 -7.22
CA LYS A 130 8.83 15.11 -7.85
C LYS A 130 7.73 16.09 -8.25
N HIS A 131 6.48 15.62 -8.26
CA HIS A 131 5.26 16.41 -8.42
C HIS A 131 4.88 17.09 -7.10
#